data_AF-A0A953YA27-F1
#
_entry.id   AF-A0A953YA27-F1
#
_cell.length_a   1.000
_cell.length_b   1.000
_cell.length_c   1.000
_cell.angle_alpha   90.00
_cell.angle_beta   90.00
_cell.angle_gamma   90.00
#
_symmetry.space_group_name_H-M   'P 1'
#
loop_
_entity.id
_entity.type
_entity.pdbx_description
1 polymer ?
#
loop_
_entity_poly.entity_id
_entity_poly.type
_entity_poly.pdbx_seq_one_letter_code
_entity_poly.pdbx_strand_id
1 'polypeptide(L)'
;MRHSFALLTLAAALSAQADGPPYYDPDRSLNKQSEAASAAVEAIRKGAKAEEIAGYFAEKSAEVRDRAFEAVLERSDDQALLEQLAAYVGDKDGFVAAGVAEVFAAARFAPARKLLEKRGLTANDPLAQLEAVWALAAIGDPESAKPLERLYSKSRDFRVKGDALIAWAEVDPDGARQEATEALEHKLPPVQIAALVALQKIEGKAALRGAKLLLETELKGGARAWSGRLVFAALDTIEAWTNRKSDADLAKELVDALIARLEKAEGLPQHRIGQTLTNLTGQRIAANADMWRGWWQSQREGFVPQDSPVAEDEPQAKPPQAGDDEGDEAEGGGRKGPKTGDADATRVRFHGIPIYSKRLTFAQDVSGGMNNPLDSDDADSPSKMVFSKRELIRVLGQLDGDVMGNVVFFSTEYYRVADELLPLKRARDKLVEFVRAQQTPKKVGKQGSHKGRSNLYDTLAFCMQDPEIDTIFFLSEGGPNEGRFMRQTRFMRHLDKLNRYQRVQVHCLQVSNSKGGARFLKEISELTGGRYYDLDAIKAAHPKK
;
A
#
# COMPACT_ATOMS: atom_id res chain seq x y z
N MET A 1 -37.00 -6.66 -1.95
CA MET A 1 -36.67 -5.22 -1.87
C MET A 1 -35.78 -4.84 -0.68
N ARG A 2 -36.08 -5.20 0.58
CA ARG A 2 -35.23 -4.85 1.75
C ARG A 2 -33.79 -5.40 1.71
N HIS A 3 -33.59 -6.62 1.19
CA HIS A 3 -32.24 -7.22 1.07
C HIS A 3 -31.37 -6.55 0.01
N SER A 4 -31.95 -6.17 -1.14
CA SER A 4 -31.22 -5.46 -2.21
C SER A 4 -30.82 -4.04 -1.78
N PHE A 5 -31.65 -3.37 -0.98
CA PHE A 5 -31.33 -2.03 -0.46
C PHE A 5 -30.20 -2.06 0.57
N ALA A 6 -30.18 -3.05 1.48
CA ALA A 6 -29.11 -3.23 2.46
C ALA A 6 -27.75 -3.55 1.82
N LEU A 7 -27.74 -4.39 0.77
CA LEU A 7 -26.52 -4.72 0.00
C LEU A 7 -25.95 -3.49 -0.72
N LEU A 8 -26.81 -2.65 -1.33
CA LEU A 8 -26.38 -1.39 -1.95
C LEU A 8 -25.79 -0.39 -0.95
N THR A 9 -26.37 -0.28 0.26
CA THR A 9 -25.85 0.63 1.29
C THR A 9 -24.52 0.20 1.88
N LEU A 10 -24.26 -1.11 1.99
CA LEU A 10 -22.99 -1.63 2.50
C LEU A 10 -21.88 -1.51 1.45
N ALA A 11 -22.18 -1.80 0.18
CA ALA A 11 -21.23 -1.62 -0.92
C ALA A 11 -20.79 -0.15 -1.05
N ALA A 12 -21.73 0.79 -1.01
CA ALA A 12 -21.43 2.23 -1.04
C ALA A 12 -20.67 2.73 0.20
N ALA A 13 -20.82 2.07 1.36
CA ALA A 13 -20.06 2.38 2.57
C ALA A 13 -18.65 1.76 2.56
N LEU A 14 -18.40 0.78 1.68
CA LEU A 14 -17.13 0.08 1.54
C LEU A 14 -16.31 0.55 0.34
N SER A 15 -16.91 1.28 -0.61
CA SER A 15 -16.15 2.05 -1.57
C SER A 15 -15.41 3.15 -0.84
N ALA A 16 -14.08 3.13 -0.85
CA ALA A 16 -13.30 4.31 -0.49
C ALA A 16 -13.80 5.47 -1.34
N GLN A 17 -14.03 6.64 -0.74
CA GLN A 17 -14.09 7.84 -1.55
C GLN A 17 -12.76 7.86 -2.30
N ALA A 18 -12.80 7.72 -3.63
CA ALA A 18 -11.60 7.84 -4.43
C ALA A 18 -10.94 9.16 -4.05
N ASP A 19 -9.61 9.20 -3.97
CA ASP A 19 -8.86 10.44 -3.84
C ASP A 19 -8.98 11.23 -5.16
N GLY A 20 -10.20 11.44 -5.68
CA GLY A 20 -10.55 12.17 -6.88
C GLY A 20 -9.88 11.69 -8.18
N PRO A 21 -10.04 12.50 -9.26
CA PRO A 21 -9.22 12.35 -10.46
C PRO A 21 -7.74 12.65 -10.17
N PRO A 22 -6.83 12.28 -11.10
CA PRO A 22 -5.42 12.70 -11.02
C PRO A 22 -5.30 14.20 -10.80
N TYR A 23 -4.47 14.62 -9.86
CA TYR A 23 -4.22 16.01 -9.55
C TYR A 23 -2.87 16.44 -10.15
N TYR A 24 -2.88 17.49 -10.96
CA TYR A 24 -1.67 18.00 -11.61
C TYR A 24 -1.82 19.46 -12.03
N ASP A 25 -0.69 20.09 -12.35
CA ASP A 25 -0.64 21.43 -12.94
C ASP A 25 -0.65 21.36 -14.49
N PRO A 26 -1.80 21.69 -15.13
CA PRO A 26 -1.92 21.65 -16.58
C PRO A 26 -1.24 22.83 -17.28
N ASP A 27 -0.92 23.90 -16.55
CA ASP A 27 -0.59 25.21 -17.10
C ASP A 27 0.94 25.43 -17.19
N ARG A 28 1.70 24.87 -16.23
CA ARG A 28 3.16 25.06 -16.15
C ARG A 28 3.96 23.83 -16.54
N SER A 29 5.08 24.04 -17.22
CA SER A 29 6.15 23.03 -17.42
C SER A 29 6.81 22.66 -16.08
N LEU A 30 7.46 21.49 -15.98
CA LEU A 30 8.22 21.11 -14.77
C LEU A 30 9.24 22.18 -14.33
N ASN A 31 10.00 22.76 -15.26
CA ASN A 31 10.97 23.83 -14.91
C ASN A 31 10.29 25.04 -14.25
N LYS A 32 9.19 25.52 -14.84
CA LYS A 32 8.38 26.62 -14.25
C LYS A 32 7.77 26.27 -12.90
N GLN A 33 7.37 25.01 -12.69
CA GLN A 33 6.91 24.56 -11.37
C GLN A 33 8.05 24.59 -10.36
N SER A 34 9.23 24.12 -10.73
CA SER A 34 10.42 24.14 -9.87
C SER A 34 10.92 25.54 -9.56
N GLU A 35 10.87 26.47 -10.52
CA GLU A 35 11.13 27.90 -10.33
C GLU A 35 10.13 28.51 -9.32
N ALA A 36 8.83 28.27 -9.51
CA ALA A 36 7.79 28.73 -8.58
C ALA A 36 7.97 28.15 -7.17
N ALA A 37 8.33 26.87 -7.07
CA ALA A 37 8.55 26.23 -5.79
C ALA A 37 9.81 26.78 -5.09
N SER A 38 10.84 27.13 -5.85
CA SER A 38 12.05 27.75 -5.30
C SER A 38 11.77 29.17 -4.81
N ALA A 39 10.95 29.94 -5.53
CA ALA A 39 10.48 31.25 -5.09
C ALA A 39 9.64 31.17 -3.80
N ALA A 40 8.73 30.19 -3.72
CA ALA A 40 7.93 29.94 -2.50
C ALA A 40 8.82 29.62 -1.29
N VAL A 41 9.79 28.71 -1.45
CA VAL A 41 10.76 28.38 -0.39
C VAL A 41 11.55 29.61 0.06
N GLU A 42 12.04 30.41 -0.88
CA GLU A 42 12.78 31.64 -0.55
C GLU A 42 11.92 32.65 0.20
N ALA A 43 10.67 32.86 -0.22
CA ALA A 43 9.73 33.73 0.47
C ALA A 43 9.47 33.25 1.91
N ILE A 44 9.23 31.95 2.11
CA ILE A 44 8.99 31.36 3.42
C ILE A 44 10.21 31.55 4.33
N ARG A 45 11.41 31.29 3.82
CA ARG A 45 12.66 31.50 4.58
C ARG A 45 12.91 32.97 4.93
N LYS A 46 12.43 33.91 4.10
CA LYS A 46 12.50 35.36 4.34
C LYS A 46 11.38 35.90 5.23
N GLY A 47 10.52 35.05 5.77
CA GLY A 47 9.46 35.49 6.68
C GLY A 47 8.11 35.74 6.01
N ALA A 48 7.77 35.00 4.95
CA ALA A 48 6.42 35.03 4.37
C ALA A 48 5.34 34.86 5.46
N LYS A 49 4.24 35.60 5.30
CA LYS A 49 3.11 35.57 6.23
C LYS A 49 2.24 34.33 6.01
N ALA A 50 1.42 33.99 7.00
CA ALA A 50 0.54 32.83 6.94
C ALA A 50 -0.42 32.81 5.73
N GLU A 51 -0.91 33.98 5.28
CA GLU A 51 -1.76 34.09 4.08
C GLU A 51 -1.03 33.69 2.79
N GLU A 52 0.22 34.10 2.66
CA GLU A 52 1.05 33.75 1.52
C GLU A 52 1.38 32.24 1.52
N ILE A 53 1.69 31.70 2.70
CA ILE A 53 1.91 30.26 2.90
C ILE A 53 0.66 29.44 2.56
N ALA A 54 -0.52 29.89 3.00
CA ALA A 54 -1.79 29.27 2.62
C ALA A 54 -1.97 29.29 1.10
N GLY A 55 -1.59 30.38 0.43
CA GLY A 55 -1.54 30.44 -1.04
C GLY A 55 -0.64 29.36 -1.67
N TYR A 56 0.53 29.10 -1.09
CA TYR A 56 1.43 28.03 -1.56
C TYR A 56 0.86 26.62 -1.32
N PHE A 57 0.04 26.41 -0.28
CA PHE A 57 -0.66 25.14 -0.09
C PHE A 57 -1.86 24.95 -1.03
N ALA A 58 -2.46 26.03 -1.54
CA ALA A 58 -3.53 25.96 -2.54
C ALA A 58 -3.01 25.73 -3.98
N GLU A 59 -1.70 25.74 -4.20
CA GLU A 59 -1.10 25.65 -5.53
C GLU A 59 -1.43 24.33 -6.25
N LYS A 60 -1.55 24.37 -7.58
CA LYS A 60 -1.83 23.16 -8.40
C LYS A 60 -0.63 22.22 -8.47
N SER A 61 0.60 22.75 -8.38
CA SER A 61 1.82 21.94 -8.42
C SER A 61 2.12 21.31 -7.06
N ALA A 62 2.20 19.98 -7.00
CA ALA A 62 2.69 19.29 -5.79
C ALA A 62 4.13 19.68 -5.45
N GLU A 63 4.96 20.01 -6.44
CA GLU A 63 6.32 20.48 -6.15
C GLU A 63 6.31 21.77 -5.34
N VAL A 64 5.41 22.71 -5.66
CA VAL A 64 5.25 23.95 -4.88
C VAL A 64 4.71 23.65 -3.49
N ARG A 65 3.60 22.90 -3.38
CA ARG A 65 2.98 22.59 -2.08
C ARG A 65 3.93 21.85 -1.14
N ASP A 66 4.59 20.80 -1.63
CA ASP A 66 5.46 19.97 -0.80
C ASP A 66 6.73 20.71 -0.39
N ARG A 67 7.34 21.51 -1.29
CA ARG A 67 8.51 22.32 -0.92
C ARG A 67 8.16 23.47 0.02
N ALA A 68 6.98 24.07 -0.14
CA ALA A 68 6.47 25.05 0.82
C ALA A 68 6.28 24.40 2.19
N PHE A 69 5.71 23.20 2.25
CA PHE A 69 5.56 22.44 3.49
C PHE A 69 6.91 22.18 4.16
N GLU A 70 7.90 21.66 3.42
CA GLU A 70 9.26 21.44 3.92
C GLU A 70 9.88 22.74 4.48
N ALA A 71 9.73 23.87 3.77
CA ALA A 71 10.25 25.17 4.20
C ALA A 71 9.53 25.74 5.44
N VAL A 72 8.24 25.44 5.63
CA VAL A 72 7.51 25.79 6.87
C VAL A 72 8.04 24.94 8.03
N LEU A 73 8.32 23.65 7.81
CA LEU A 73 8.88 22.78 8.85
C LEU A 73 10.29 23.20 9.28
N GLU A 74 11.09 23.78 8.37
CA GLU A 74 12.39 24.41 8.74
C GLU A 74 12.23 25.56 9.76
N ARG A 75 11.02 26.10 9.90
CA ARG A 75 10.64 27.16 10.85
C ARG A 75 9.63 26.67 11.89
N SER A 76 9.59 25.37 12.19
CA SER A 76 8.61 24.79 13.12
C SER A 76 8.75 25.30 14.57
N ASP A 77 9.86 25.96 14.91
CA ASP A 77 10.09 26.62 16.18
C ASP A 77 9.47 28.03 16.27
N ASP A 78 9.11 28.63 15.13
CA ASP A 78 8.44 29.94 15.05
C ASP A 78 6.97 29.83 15.49
N GLN A 79 6.74 29.95 16.80
CA GLN A 79 5.41 29.89 17.40
C GLN A 79 4.46 30.94 16.81
N ALA A 80 4.95 32.16 16.54
CA ALA A 80 4.12 33.24 16.01
C ALA A 80 3.63 32.93 14.59
N LEU A 81 4.44 32.27 13.76
CA LEU A 81 4.01 31.76 12.47
C LEU A 81 2.94 30.67 12.62
N LEU A 82 3.17 29.69 13.51
CA LEU A 82 2.22 28.60 13.72
C LEU A 82 0.87 29.10 14.25
N GLU A 83 0.88 30.09 15.15
CA GLU A 83 -0.34 30.77 15.63
C GLU A 83 -1.08 31.48 14.50
N GLN A 84 -0.38 32.14 13.58
CA GLN A 84 -1.00 32.77 12.41
C GLN A 84 -1.59 31.74 11.44
N LEU A 85 -0.89 30.62 11.21
CA LEU A 85 -1.38 29.53 10.36
C LEU A 85 -2.67 28.90 10.93
N ALA A 86 -2.90 28.99 12.24
CA ALA A 86 -4.09 28.43 12.87
C ALA A 86 -5.41 29.03 12.35
N ALA A 87 -5.37 30.22 11.74
CA ALA A 87 -6.52 30.83 11.07
C ALA A 87 -7.07 29.97 9.91
N TYR A 88 -6.19 29.18 9.28
CA TYR A 88 -6.46 28.35 8.10
C TYR A 88 -6.83 26.90 8.43
N VAL A 89 -6.98 26.55 9.72
CA VAL A 89 -7.54 25.25 10.11
C VAL A 89 -8.98 25.13 9.61
N GLY A 90 -9.28 24.10 8.83
CA GLY A 90 -10.59 23.91 8.22
C GLY A 90 -10.91 24.97 7.17
N ASP A 91 -9.90 25.45 6.43
CA ASP A 91 -10.09 26.22 5.20
C ASP A 91 -11.01 25.48 4.21
N LYS A 92 -11.64 26.23 3.30
CA LYS A 92 -12.49 25.68 2.25
C LYS A 92 -11.69 24.93 1.19
N ASP A 93 -10.42 25.29 0.99
CA ASP A 93 -9.49 24.55 0.17
C ASP A 93 -8.91 23.38 0.96
N GLY A 94 -9.19 22.16 0.50
CA GLY A 94 -8.78 20.94 1.18
C GLY A 94 -7.27 20.82 1.35
N PHE A 95 -6.45 21.29 0.39
CA PHE A 95 -4.99 21.22 0.50
C PHE A 95 -4.45 22.24 1.49
N VAL A 96 -5.06 23.42 1.59
CA VAL A 96 -4.70 24.42 2.61
C VAL A 96 -5.01 23.88 4.00
N ALA A 97 -6.24 23.41 4.22
CA ALA A 97 -6.66 22.88 5.51
C ALA A 97 -5.83 21.66 5.93
N ALA A 98 -5.59 20.73 4.99
CA ALA A 98 -4.77 19.55 5.21
C ALA A 98 -3.30 19.89 5.47
N GLY A 99 -2.69 20.76 4.65
CA GLY A 99 -1.29 21.16 4.79
C GLY A 99 -1.01 21.85 6.12
N VAL A 100 -1.92 22.71 6.60
CA VAL A 100 -1.80 23.36 7.92
C VAL A 100 -1.92 22.34 9.05
N ALA A 101 -2.89 21.43 8.99
CA ALA A 101 -3.01 20.36 9.98
C ALA A 101 -1.79 19.43 9.98
N GLU A 102 -1.24 19.10 8.81
CA GLU A 102 -0.02 18.30 8.66
C GLU A 102 1.19 19.00 9.27
N VAL A 103 1.34 20.31 9.08
CA VAL A 103 2.40 21.12 9.73
C VAL A 103 2.26 21.04 11.25
N PHE A 104 1.04 21.17 11.80
CA PHE A 104 0.81 21.05 13.24
C PHE A 104 1.07 19.65 13.77
N ALA A 105 0.79 18.60 12.98
CA ALA A 105 1.14 17.23 13.32
C ALA A 105 2.66 17.08 13.42
N ALA A 106 3.40 17.55 12.42
CA ALA A 106 4.86 17.45 12.36
C ALA A 106 5.54 18.26 13.47
N ALA A 107 5.04 19.47 13.75
CA ALA A 107 5.54 20.34 14.82
C ALA A 107 5.02 19.97 16.22
N ARG A 108 4.06 19.04 16.33
CA ARG A 108 3.30 18.72 17.56
C ARG A 108 2.80 19.98 18.26
N PHE A 109 2.23 20.90 17.50
CA PHE A 109 1.86 22.24 17.96
C PHE A 109 0.57 22.22 18.80
N ALA A 110 0.73 21.99 20.11
CA ALA A 110 -0.37 21.86 21.08
C ALA A 110 -1.39 23.01 21.08
N PRO A 111 -1.02 24.31 20.90
CA PRO A 111 -2.00 25.41 20.88
C PRO A 111 -3.09 25.26 19.80
N ALA A 112 -2.82 24.55 18.70
CA ALA A 112 -3.81 24.32 17.65
C ALA A 112 -4.89 23.28 18.00
N ARG A 113 -4.74 22.51 19.09
CA ARG A 113 -5.65 21.39 19.44
C ARG A 113 -7.13 21.77 19.35
N LYS A 114 -7.55 22.82 20.08
CA LYS A 114 -8.97 23.22 20.14
C LYS A 114 -9.50 23.67 18.77
N LEU A 115 -8.65 24.20 17.91
CA LEU A 115 -9.04 24.58 16.54
C LEU A 115 -9.15 23.35 15.65
N LEU A 116 -8.22 22.40 15.75
CA LEU A 116 -8.30 21.10 15.06
C LEU A 116 -9.57 20.35 15.44
N GLU A 117 -9.93 20.29 16.72
CA GLU A 117 -11.17 19.68 17.20
C GLU A 117 -12.43 20.36 16.64
N LYS A 118 -12.47 21.69 16.62
CA LYS A 118 -13.67 22.46 16.26
C LYS A 118 -13.86 22.64 14.76
N ARG A 119 -12.77 22.84 14.02
CA ARG A 119 -12.77 23.20 12.59
C ARG A 119 -12.14 22.13 11.71
N GLY A 120 -11.10 21.45 12.19
CA GLY A 120 -10.42 20.39 11.44
C GLY A 120 -11.27 19.13 11.34
N LEU A 121 -11.72 18.58 12.47
CA LEU A 121 -12.55 17.36 12.52
C LEU A 121 -13.95 17.53 11.87
N THR A 122 -14.37 18.77 11.64
CA THR A 122 -15.66 19.12 11.02
C THR A 122 -15.50 19.66 9.60
N ALA A 123 -14.29 19.63 9.04
CA ALA A 123 -14.03 20.07 7.67
C ALA A 123 -14.86 19.25 6.67
N ASN A 124 -15.27 19.88 5.56
CA ASN A 124 -16.04 19.17 4.53
C ASN A 124 -15.16 18.24 3.69
N ASP A 125 -13.88 18.56 3.58
CA ASP A 125 -12.91 17.78 2.81
C ASP A 125 -12.37 16.60 3.65
N PRO A 126 -12.44 15.35 3.15
CA PRO A 126 -11.96 14.18 3.89
C PRO A 126 -10.46 14.20 4.18
N LEU A 127 -9.62 14.74 3.29
CA LEU A 127 -8.18 14.83 3.52
C LEU A 127 -7.89 15.80 4.68
N ALA A 128 -8.57 16.94 4.72
CA ALA A 128 -8.49 17.88 5.83
C ALA A 128 -8.94 17.28 7.17
N GLN A 129 -10.02 16.49 7.18
CA GLN A 129 -10.45 15.76 8.38
C GLN A 129 -9.41 14.74 8.84
N LEU A 130 -8.87 13.93 7.92
CA LEU A 130 -7.85 12.92 8.22
C LEU A 130 -6.57 13.56 8.79
N GLU A 131 -6.08 14.63 8.16
CA GLU A 131 -4.91 15.36 8.68
C GLU A 131 -5.17 15.97 10.06
N ALA A 132 -6.38 16.48 10.32
CA ALA A 132 -6.74 16.94 11.65
C ALA A 132 -6.76 15.83 12.70
N VAL A 133 -7.26 14.64 12.35
CA VAL A 133 -7.21 13.44 13.22
C VAL A 133 -5.76 13.06 13.52
N TRP A 134 -4.90 13.01 12.50
CA TRP A 134 -3.48 12.66 12.68
C TRP A 134 -2.70 13.73 13.44
N ALA A 135 -3.06 15.01 13.29
CA ALA A 135 -2.48 16.09 14.08
C ALA A 135 -2.83 15.97 15.56
N LEU A 136 -4.10 15.67 15.89
CA LEU A 136 -4.51 15.45 17.28
C LEU A 136 -3.80 14.25 17.92
N ALA A 137 -3.66 13.14 17.18
CA ALA A 137 -2.88 11.99 17.63
C ALA A 137 -1.41 12.36 17.89
N ALA A 138 -0.79 13.12 16.98
CA ALA A 138 0.61 13.54 17.12
C ALA A 138 0.83 14.55 18.26
N ILE A 139 -0.15 15.42 18.54
CA ILE A 139 -0.15 16.32 19.70
C ILE A 139 -0.23 15.51 21.01
N GLY A 140 -1.01 14.42 21.03
CA GLY A 140 -1.01 13.46 22.13
C GLY A 140 -1.74 13.91 23.39
N ASP A 141 -2.58 14.96 23.31
CA ASP A 141 -3.32 15.49 24.47
C ASP A 141 -4.61 14.67 24.72
N PRO A 142 -4.76 14.02 25.90
CA PRO A 142 -5.94 13.22 26.24
C PRO A 142 -7.26 13.99 26.22
N GLU A 143 -7.25 15.32 26.32
CA GLU A 143 -8.48 16.12 26.17
C GLU A 143 -9.12 15.98 24.78
N SER A 144 -8.36 15.51 23.78
CA SER A 144 -8.85 15.22 22.42
C SER A 144 -9.68 13.94 22.34
N ALA A 145 -9.71 13.10 23.38
CA ALA A 145 -10.39 11.80 23.38
C ALA A 145 -11.88 11.91 23.04
N LYS A 146 -12.63 12.80 23.72
CA LYS A 146 -14.08 12.97 23.49
C LYS A 146 -14.41 13.48 22.08
N PRO A 147 -13.71 14.49 21.52
CA PRO A 147 -13.86 14.84 20.10
C PRO A 147 -13.62 13.67 19.13
N LEU A 148 -12.57 12.88 19.35
CA LEU A 148 -12.22 11.73 18.50
C LEU A 148 -13.24 10.60 18.61
N GLU A 149 -13.68 10.25 19.82
CA GLU A 149 -14.79 9.33 20.09
C GLU A 149 -16.05 9.75 19.30
N ARG A 150 -16.46 11.02 19.43
CA ARG A 150 -17.64 11.54 18.71
C ARG A 150 -17.49 11.45 17.20
N LEU A 151 -16.30 11.72 16.67
CA LEU A 151 -16.02 11.60 15.24
C LEU A 151 -16.11 10.14 14.79
N TYR A 152 -15.52 9.21 15.54
CA TYR A 152 -15.65 7.78 15.29
C TYR A 152 -17.11 7.33 15.28
N SER A 153 -17.94 7.77 16.23
CA SER A 153 -19.36 7.36 16.27
C SER A 153 -20.15 7.90 15.07
N LYS A 154 -19.91 9.16 14.67
CA LYS A 154 -20.75 9.88 13.69
C LYS A 154 -20.28 9.79 12.24
N SER A 155 -18.98 9.59 12.01
CA SER A 155 -18.45 9.62 10.64
C SER A 155 -19.01 8.47 9.81
N ARG A 156 -19.32 8.78 8.55
CA ARG A 156 -19.76 7.81 7.54
C ARG A 156 -18.60 7.32 6.66
N ASP A 157 -17.55 8.13 6.54
CA ASP A 157 -16.32 7.74 5.86
C ASP A 157 -15.55 6.77 6.76
N PHE A 158 -15.27 5.58 6.26
CA PHE A 158 -14.63 4.55 7.07
C PHE A 158 -13.17 4.87 7.42
N ARG A 159 -12.45 5.65 6.59
CA ARG A 159 -11.07 6.06 6.87
C ARG A 159 -11.07 7.05 8.02
N VAL A 160 -11.91 8.08 7.93
CA VAL A 160 -12.06 9.06 9.02
C VAL A 160 -12.52 8.38 10.29
N LYS A 161 -13.55 7.52 10.22
CA LYS A 161 -14.03 6.75 11.37
C LYS A 161 -12.91 5.90 11.97
N GLY A 162 -12.24 5.08 11.16
CA GLY A 162 -11.20 4.17 11.63
C GLY A 162 -9.99 4.90 12.22
N ASP A 163 -9.52 5.95 11.56
CA ASP A 163 -8.37 6.71 12.05
C ASP A 163 -8.73 7.54 13.30
N ALA A 164 -9.99 7.95 13.46
CA ALA A 164 -10.45 8.56 14.71
C ALA A 164 -10.39 7.57 15.89
N LEU A 165 -10.75 6.29 15.69
CA LEU A 165 -10.59 5.24 16.71
C LEU A 165 -9.12 5.00 17.05
N ILE A 166 -8.26 4.94 16.03
CA ILE A 166 -6.81 4.75 16.23
C ILE A 166 -6.19 5.94 16.97
N ALA A 167 -6.56 7.16 16.61
CA ALA A 167 -6.11 8.38 17.27
C ALA A 167 -6.64 8.46 18.71
N TRP A 168 -7.89 8.06 18.95
CA TRP A 168 -8.45 7.98 20.29
C TRP A 168 -7.66 7.00 21.17
N ALA A 169 -7.38 5.80 20.65
CA ALA A 169 -6.55 4.81 21.33
C ALA A 169 -5.11 5.27 21.59
N GLU A 170 -4.61 6.24 20.83
CA GLU A 170 -3.28 6.81 21.03
C GLU A 170 -3.26 7.87 22.15
N VAL A 171 -4.29 8.71 22.24
CA VAL A 171 -4.36 9.79 23.26
C VAL A 171 -4.98 9.34 24.58
N ASP A 172 -5.85 8.32 24.55
CA ASP A 172 -6.54 7.76 25.71
C ASP A 172 -6.78 6.24 25.52
N PRO A 173 -5.73 5.41 25.71
CA PRO A 173 -5.80 3.97 25.49
C PRO A 173 -6.87 3.26 26.32
N ASP A 174 -7.05 3.67 27.58
CA ASP A 174 -8.00 3.03 28.49
C ASP A 174 -9.44 3.41 28.15
N GLY A 175 -9.70 4.67 27.79
CA GLY A 175 -11.02 5.10 27.31
C GLY A 175 -11.44 4.42 26.01
N ALA A 176 -10.49 4.19 25.09
CA ALA A 176 -10.77 3.58 23.79
C ALA A 176 -10.89 2.05 23.83
N ARG A 177 -10.40 1.38 24.89
CA ARG A 177 -10.23 -0.09 24.94
C ARG A 177 -11.50 -0.88 24.68
N GLN A 178 -12.60 -0.49 25.33
CA GLN A 178 -13.88 -1.19 25.17
C GLN A 178 -14.36 -1.07 23.73
N GLU A 179 -14.40 0.15 23.19
CA GLU A 179 -14.87 0.40 21.83
C GLU A 179 -13.96 -0.28 20.79
N ALA A 180 -12.64 -0.23 20.96
CA ALA A 180 -11.71 -0.93 20.08
C ALA A 180 -11.92 -2.45 20.09
N THR A 181 -12.32 -3.03 21.23
CA THR A 181 -12.65 -4.45 21.32
C THR A 181 -13.97 -4.77 20.60
N GLU A 182 -15.02 -3.98 20.86
CA GLU A 182 -16.33 -4.15 20.21
C GLU A 182 -16.26 -3.93 18.69
N ALA A 183 -15.38 -3.02 18.24
CA ALA A 183 -15.20 -2.70 16.84
C ALA A 183 -14.57 -3.83 16.01
N LEU A 184 -13.97 -4.86 16.63
CA LEU A 184 -13.49 -6.06 15.93
C LEU A 184 -14.64 -6.81 15.22
N GLU A 185 -15.87 -6.70 15.72
CA GLU A 185 -17.06 -7.31 15.13
C GLU A 185 -17.91 -6.31 14.35
N HIS A 186 -17.41 -5.09 14.12
CA HIS A 186 -18.16 -4.04 13.44
C HIS A 186 -18.56 -4.46 12.02
N LYS A 187 -19.76 -4.07 11.58
CA LYS A 187 -20.32 -4.44 10.25
C LYS A 187 -19.49 -4.02 9.03
N LEU A 188 -18.59 -3.04 9.20
CA LEU A 188 -17.67 -2.56 8.17
C LEU A 188 -16.28 -3.17 8.42
N PRO A 189 -15.79 -4.08 7.54
CA PRO A 189 -14.44 -4.65 7.63
C PRO A 189 -13.30 -3.62 7.82
N PRO A 190 -13.29 -2.43 7.16
CA PRO A 190 -12.25 -1.44 7.42
C PRO A 190 -12.19 -0.96 8.88
N VAL A 191 -13.34 -0.91 9.57
CA VAL A 191 -13.41 -0.55 10.99
C VAL A 191 -12.87 -1.69 11.87
N GLN A 192 -13.07 -2.95 11.47
CA GLN A 192 -12.44 -4.09 12.14
C GLN A 192 -10.90 -4.05 12.01
N ILE A 193 -10.38 -3.63 10.84
CA ILE A 193 -8.94 -3.40 10.65
C ILE A 193 -8.45 -2.27 11.56
N ALA A 194 -9.19 -1.15 11.65
CA ALA A 194 -8.84 -0.05 12.53
C ALA A 194 -8.87 -0.46 14.01
N ALA A 195 -9.85 -1.27 14.41
CA ALA A 195 -9.97 -1.84 15.75
C ALA A 195 -8.72 -2.65 16.12
N LEU A 196 -8.26 -3.51 15.21
CA LEU A 196 -7.04 -4.29 15.40
C LEU A 196 -5.81 -3.38 15.57
N VAL A 197 -5.66 -2.35 14.74
CA VAL A 197 -4.57 -1.38 14.84
C VAL A 197 -4.65 -0.56 16.13
N ALA A 198 -5.84 -0.17 16.57
CA ALA A 198 -6.05 0.52 17.84
C ALA A 198 -5.65 -0.38 19.03
N LEU A 199 -6.06 -1.65 19.02
CA LEU A 199 -5.66 -2.60 20.06
C LEU A 199 -4.15 -2.84 20.11
N GLN A 200 -3.44 -2.78 18.98
CA GLN A 200 -1.97 -2.85 18.98
C GLN A 200 -1.33 -1.70 19.78
N LYS A 201 -1.96 -0.51 19.78
CA LYS A 201 -1.51 0.65 20.56
C LYS A 201 -1.84 0.52 22.05
N ILE A 202 -2.93 -0.17 22.38
CA ILE A 202 -3.44 -0.31 23.76
C ILE A 202 -2.75 -1.49 24.47
N GLU A 203 -2.84 -2.69 23.90
CA GLU A 203 -2.31 -3.91 24.49
C GLU A 203 -2.11 -5.00 23.42
N GLY A 204 -0.85 -5.41 23.20
CA GLY A 204 -0.49 -6.39 22.16
C GLY A 204 -1.21 -7.74 22.27
N LYS A 205 -1.50 -8.23 23.48
CA LYS A 205 -2.27 -9.49 23.66
C LYS A 205 -3.72 -9.37 23.20
N ALA A 206 -4.36 -8.22 23.45
CA ALA A 206 -5.71 -7.97 22.97
C ALA A 206 -5.73 -7.90 21.43
N ALA A 207 -4.72 -7.29 20.83
CA ALA A 207 -4.55 -7.28 19.38
C ALA A 207 -4.39 -8.70 18.81
N LEU A 208 -3.58 -9.57 19.42
CA LEU A 208 -3.42 -10.96 18.96
C LEU A 208 -4.72 -11.77 19.06
N ARG A 209 -5.51 -11.59 20.12
CA ARG A 209 -6.86 -12.18 20.21
C ARG A 209 -7.79 -11.64 19.12
N GLY A 210 -7.70 -10.34 18.83
CA GLY A 210 -8.40 -9.72 17.70
C GLY A 210 -7.97 -10.31 16.35
N ALA A 211 -6.68 -10.55 16.13
CA ALA A 211 -6.16 -11.19 14.93
C ALA A 211 -6.74 -12.61 14.75
N LYS A 212 -6.79 -13.41 15.82
CA LYS A 212 -7.47 -14.71 15.82
C LYS A 212 -8.93 -14.58 15.39
N LEU A 213 -9.68 -13.65 15.98
CA LEU A 213 -11.08 -13.41 15.63
C LEU A 213 -11.26 -13.03 14.16
N LEU A 214 -10.39 -12.18 13.60
CA LEU A 214 -10.46 -11.79 12.19
C LEU A 214 -10.09 -12.94 11.24
N LEU A 215 -9.19 -13.85 11.63
CA LEU A 215 -8.91 -15.08 10.86
C LEU A 215 -10.13 -16.01 10.80
N GLU A 216 -10.93 -16.05 11.88
CA GLU A 216 -12.13 -16.88 12.00
C GLU A 216 -13.38 -16.20 11.38
N THR A 217 -13.30 -14.92 11.05
CA THR A 217 -14.41 -14.12 10.53
C THR A 217 -14.73 -14.47 9.07
N GLU A 218 -15.95 -14.94 8.84
CA GLU A 218 -16.48 -15.23 7.50
C GLU A 218 -17.42 -14.12 7.01
N LEU A 219 -16.90 -13.27 6.12
CA LEU A 219 -17.66 -12.18 5.53
C LEU A 219 -18.64 -12.70 4.46
N LYS A 220 -19.85 -12.10 4.44
CA LYS A 220 -20.94 -12.46 3.52
C LYS A 220 -21.29 -11.29 2.59
N GLY A 221 -21.91 -11.61 1.45
CA GLY A 221 -22.36 -10.60 0.49
C GLY A 221 -21.22 -9.71 -0.04
N GLY A 222 -21.50 -8.43 -0.25
CA GLY A 222 -20.50 -7.47 -0.76
C GLY A 222 -19.28 -7.27 0.15
N ALA A 223 -19.39 -7.56 1.45
CA ALA A 223 -18.25 -7.50 2.36
C ALA A 223 -17.22 -8.61 2.08
N ARG A 224 -17.59 -9.70 1.40
CA ARG A 224 -16.69 -10.82 1.08
C ARG A 224 -15.41 -10.37 0.35
N ALA A 225 -15.49 -9.31 -0.46
CA ALA A 225 -14.34 -8.73 -1.14
C ALA A 225 -13.20 -8.34 -0.18
N TRP A 226 -13.55 -7.88 1.03
CA TRP A 226 -12.60 -7.46 2.05
C TRP A 226 -11.98 -8.62 2.86
N SER A 227 -12.37 -9.86 2.58
CA SER A 227 -11.93 -11.01 3.39
C SER A 227 -10.41 -11.22 3.35
N GLY A 228 -9.76 -10.96 2.20
CA GLY A 228 -8.30 -11.00 2.10
C GLY A 228 -7.63 -9.95 2.99
N ARG A 229 -8.19 -8.74 3.04
CA ARG A 229 -7.65 -7.61 3.82
C ARG A 229 -7.74 -7.83 5.33
N LEU A 230 -8.83 -8.45 5.81
CA LEU A 230 -8.93 -8.88 7.21
C LEU A 230 -7.85 -9.92 7.57
N VAL A 231 -7.65 -10.90 6.69
CA VAL A 231 -6.58 -11.90 6.87
C VAL A 231 -5.24 -11.20 6.94
N PHE A 232 -4.90 -10.33 6.00
CA PHE A 232 -3.60 -9.64 6.02
C PHE A 232 -3.41 -8.77 7.26
N ALA A 233 -4.44 -8.06 7.73
CA ALA A 233 -4.35 -7.30 8.98
C ALA A 233 -4.06 -8.22 10.19
N ALA A 234 -4.67 -9.41 10.24
CA ALA A 234 -4.39 -10.41 11.26
C ALA A 234 -2.96 -10.98 11.14
N LEU A 235 -2.53 -11.32 9.92
CA LEU A 235 -1.17 -11.83 9.67
C LEU A 235 -0.11 -10.81 10.09
N ASP A 236 -0.26 -9.55 9.68
CA ASP A 236 0.68 -8.48 10.03
C ASP A 236 0.79 -8.31 11.57
N THR A 237 -0.32 -8.49 12.29
CA THR A 237 -0.34 -8.44 13.77
C THR A 237 0.42 -9.62 14.39
N ILE A 238 0.23 -10.83 13.84
CA ILE A 238 0.91 -12.04 14.31
C ILE A 238 2.41 -11.99 13.97
N GLU A 239 2.76 -11.50 12.79
CA GLU A 239 4.14 -11.39 12.31
C GLU A 239 4.95 -10.36 13.12
N ALA A 240 4.30 -9.28 13.57
CA ALA A 240 4.91 -8.28 14.46
C ALA A 240 5.14 -8.78 15.90
N TRP A 241 4.55 -9.91 16.29
CA TRP A 241 4.73 -10.48 17.64
C TRP A 241 6.09 -11.15 17.76
N THR A 242 6.97 -10.63 18.63
CA THR A 242 8.37 -11.10 18.76
C THR A 242 8.65 -11.88 20.05
N ASN A 243 7.85 -11.71 21.11
CA ASN A 243 8.04 -12.39 22.40
C ASN A 243 7.09 -13.57 22.59
N ARG A 244 7.02 -14.45 21.58
CA ARG A 244 5.99 -15.48 21.46
C ARG A 244 5.99 -16.52 22.57
N LYS A 245 7.16 -16.87 23.12
CA LYS A 245 7.26 -17.83 24.23
C LYS A 245 6.60 -17.36 25.52
N SER A 246 6.34 -16.06 25.66
CA SER A 246 5.63 -15.51 26.81
C SER A 246 4.16 -15.92 26.91
N ASP A 247 3.59 -16.46 25.82
CA ASP A 247 2.19 -16.89 25.76
C ASP A 247 2.03 -18.06 24.77
N ALA A 248 2.57 -19.22 25.15
CA ALA A 248 2.57 -20.40 24.29
C ALA A 248 1.15 -20.89 23.95
N ASP A 249 0.18 -20.72 24.84
CA ASP A 249 -1.20 -21.13 24.59
C ASP A 249 -1.87 -20.24 23.54
N LEU A 250 -1.67 -18.92 23.61
CA LEU A 250 -2.13 -18.02 22.55
C LEU A 250 -1.46 -18.35 21.20
N ALA A 251 -0.17 -18.71 21.21
CA ALA A 251 0.50 -19.15 19.98
C ALA A 251 -0.13 -20.43 19.42
N LYS A 252 -0.50 -21.41 20.27
CA LYS A 252 -1.21 -22.63 19.83
C LYS A 252 -2.58 -22.29 19.21
N GLU A 253 -3.35 -21.42 19.85
CA GLU A 253 -4.65 -20.97 19.34
C GLU A 253 -4.52 -20.23 17.99
N LEU A 254 -3.47 -19.44 17.80
CA LEU A 254 -3.20 -18.78 16.53
C LEU A 254 -2.81 -19.78 15.44
N VAL A 255 -2.01 -20.81 15.76
CA VAL A 255 -1.73 -21.90 14.82
C VAL A 255 -3.02 -22.64 14.43
N ASP A 256 -3.89 -22.94 15.39
CA ASP A 256 -5.21 -23.54 15.13
C ASP A 256 -6.01 -22.70 14.12
N ALA A 257 -6.12 -21.39 14.36
CA ALA A 257 -6.86 -20.46 13.51
C ALA A 257 -6.23 -20.29 12.11
N LEU A 258 -4.89 -20.23 12.02
CA LEU A 258 -4.16 -20.15 10.76
C LEU A 258 -4.38 -21.41 9.90
N ILE A 259 -4.32 -22.60 10.48
CA ILE A 259 -4.57 -23.87 9.77
C ILE A 259 -6.02 -23.91 9.26
N ALA A 260 -7.00 -23.57 10.11
CA ALA A 260 -8.40 -23.53 9.71
C ALA A 260 -8.64 -22.51 8.58
N ARG A 261 -7.93 -21.37 8.58
CA ARG A 261 -8.02 -20.38 7.52
C ARG A 261 -7.33 -20.84 6.24
N LEU A 262 -6.21 -21.55 6.34
CA LEU A 262 -5.46 -22.10 5.22
C LEU A 262 -6.31 -23.04 4.34
N GLU A 263 -7.24 -23.80 4.94
CA GLU A 263 -8.16 -24.71 4.23
C GLU A 263 -9.03 -24.02 3.18
N LYS A 264 -9.28 -22.72 3.34
CA LYS A 264 -10.16 -21.92 2.48
C LYS A 264 -9.41 -20.87 1.67
N ALA A 265 -8.10 -20.75 1.90
CA ALA A 265 -7.28 -19.71 1.31
C ALA A 265 -6.73 -20.18 -0.04
N GLU A 266 -6.71 -19.26 -1.00
CA GLU A 266 -6.11 -19.47 -2.32
C GLU A 266 -5.23 -18.27 -2.65
N GLY A 267 -4.24 -18.47 -3.52
CA GLY A 267 -3.38 -17.39 -4.01
C GLY A 267 -2.48 -16.79 -2.92
N LEU A 268 -2.45 -15.45 -2.82
CA LEU A 268 -1.58 -14.74 -1.87
C LEU A 268 -1.94 -15.01 -0.40
N PRO A 269 -3.22 -14.98 0.03
CA PRO A 269 -3.59 -15.39 1.39
C PRO A 269 -3.06 -16.78 1.78
N GLN A 270 -3.15 -17.77 0.89
CA GLN A 270 -2.64 -19.11 1.14
C GLN A 270 -1.12 -19.10 1.37
N HIS A 271 -0.39 -18.42 0.48
CA HIS A 271 1.05 -18.29 0.56
C HIS A 271 1.50 -17.62 1.86
N ARG A 272 0.90 -16.46 2.19
CA ARG A 272 1.24 -15.72 3.40
C ARG A 272 0.91 -16.49 4.68
N ILE A 273 -0.25 -17.15 4.76
CA ILE A 273 -0.58 -17.99 5.93
C ILE A 273 0.48 -19.09 6.12
N GLY A 274 0.93 -19.72 5.02
CA GLY A 274 2.04 -20.68 5.06
C GLY A 274 3.34 -20.08 5.62
N GLN A 275 3.72 -18.88 5.15
CA GLN A 275 4.89 -18.16 5.67
C GLN A 275 4.73 -17.81 7.16
N THR A 276 3.56 -17.30 7.57
CA THR A 276 3.27 -16.98 8.97
C THR A 276 3.35 -18.23 9.85
N LEU A 277 2.80 -19.36 9.40
CA LEU A 277 2.91 -20.65 10.08
C LEU A 277 4.37 -21.10 10.21
N THR A 278 5.16 -20.99 9.15
CA THR A 278 6.60 -21.27 9.19
C THR A 278 7.33 -20.37 10.18
N ASN A 279 7.04 -19.08 10.17
CA ASN A 279 7.66 -18.12 11.07
C ASN A 279 7.29 -18.35 12.53
N LEU A 280 6.05 -18.73 12.81
CA LEU A 280 5.56 -18.96 14.18
C LEU A 280 6.06 -20.29 14.75
N THR A 281 6.15 -21.33 13.92
CA THR A 281 6.45 -22.72 14.34
C THR A 281 7.91 -23.13 14.13
N GLY A 282 8.65 -22.42 13.28
CA GLY A 282 9.96 -22.83 12.78
C GLY A 282 9.94 -23.93 11.72
N GLN A 283 8.76 -24.42 11.32
CA GLN A 283 8.64 -25.55 10.41
C GLN A 283 8.45 -25.11 8.95
N ARG A 284 9.26 -25.67 8.05
CA ARG A 284 9.17 -25.41 6.61
C ARG A 284 8.26 -26.45 5.94
N ILE A 285 6.96 -26.33 6.17
CA ILE A 285 5.93 -27.14 5.52
C ILE A 285 5.30 -26.30 4.40
N ALA A 286 5.01 -26.94 3.25
CA ALA A 286 4.32 -26.25 2.16
C ALA A 286 2.99 -25.64 2.64
N ALA A 287 2.51 -24.59 1.97
CA ALA A 287 1.23 -23.92 2.28
C ALA A 287 0.01 -24.80 1.95
N ASN A 288 -0.10 -25.96 2.60
CA ASN A 288 -1.11 -26.98 2.42
C ASN A 288 -1.73 -27.34 3.78
N ALA A 289 -3.04 -27.18 3.89
CA ALA A 289 -3.74 -27.34 5.17
C ALA A 289 -3.66 -28.76 5.73
N ASP A 290 -3.73 -29.80 4.89
CA ASP A 290 -3.69 -31.19 5.36
C ASP A 290 -2.32 -31.55 5.93
N MET A 291 -1.24 -31.10 5.29
CA MET A 291 0.12 -31.28 5.79
C MET A 291 0.31 -30.58 7.14
N TRP A 292 -0.14 -29.33 7.25
CA TRP A 292 -0.06 -28.58 8.50
C TRP A 292 -0.93 -29.21 9.60
N ARG A 293 -2.15 -29.65 9.28
CA ARG A 293 -3.06 -30.30 10.24
C ARG A 293 -2.46 -31.60 10.76
N GLY A 294 -1.91 -32.44 9.88
CA GLY A 294 -1.27 -33.70 10.25
C GLY A 294 -0.06 -33.48 11.16
N TRP A 295 0.80 -32.51 10.83
CA TRP A 295 1.92 -32.14 11.71
C TRP A 295 1.44 -31.60 13.05
N TRP A 296 0.46 -30.70 13.05
CA TRP A 296 0.01 -29.99 14.24
C TRP A 296 -0.66 -30.91 15.26
N GLN A 297 -1.45 -31.89 14.83
CA GLN A 297 -2.11 -32.86 15.70
C GLN A 297 -1.14 -33.57 16.66
N SER A 298 0.08 -33.88 16.20
CA SER A 298 1.10 -34.55 17.04
C SER A 298 1.96 -33.60 17.85
N GLN A 299 2.04 -32.31 17.47
CA GLN A 299 2.97 -31.35 18.09
C GLN A 299 2.28 -30.38 19.05
N ARG A 300 0.97 -30.17 18.92
CA ARG A 300 0.21 -29.13 19.63
C ARG A 300 0.38 -29.14 21.15
N GLU A 301 0.34 -30.30 21.80
CA GLU A 301 0.39 -30.40 23.26
C GLU A 301 1.71 -29.84 23.82
N GLY A 302 2.84 -30.26 23.24
CA GLY A 302 4.19 -29.83 23.62
C GLY A 302 4.74 -28.62 22.86
N PHE A 303 3.94 -27.95 22.05
CA PHE A 303 4.43 -26.89 21.18
C PHE A 303 4.96 -25.68 21.94
N VAL A 304 6.12 -25.19 21.49
CA VAL A 304 6.73 -23.93 21.93
C VAL A 304 7.02 -23.09 20.68
N PRO A 305 6.53 -21.84 20.60
CA PRO A 305 6.74 -20.99 19.43
C PRO A 305 8.18 -20.48 19.33
N GLN A 306 8.55 -20.06 18.12
CA GLN A 306 9.83 -19.37 17.86
C GLN A 306 9.67 -17.86 18.07
N ASP A 307 10.51 -17.23 18.88
CA ASP A 307 10.45 -15.77 19.13
C ASP A 307 10.91 -14.95 17.91
N SER A 308 11.85 -15.48 17.12
CA SER A 308 12.35 -14.82 15.92
C SER A 308 11.81 -15.47 14.66
N PRO A 309 11.53 -14.69 13.59
CA PRO A 309 11.19 -15.26 12.30
C PRO A 309 12.34 -16.13 11.79
N VAL A 310 11.99 -17.17 11.03
CA VAL A 310 13.00 -17.99 10.34
C VAL A 310 13.56 -17.11 9.23
N ALA A 311 14.89 -16.99 9.14
CA ALA A 311 15.51 -16.31 8.01
C ALA A 311 14.99 -16.96 6.72
N GLU A 312 14.36 -16.17 5.85
CA GLU A 312 14.16 -16.58 4.47
C GLU A 312 15.57 -16.76 3.90
N ASP A 313 15.90 -17.98 3.44
CA ASP A 313 16.95 -18.09 2.45
C ASP A 313 16.45 -17.23 1.29
N GLU A 314 17.02 -16.04 1.11
CA GLU A 314 16.72 -15.21 -0.05
C GLU A 314 16.73 -16.13 -1.27
N PRO A 315 15.72 -16.12 -2.14
CA PRO A 315 15.95 -16.57 -3.50
C PRO A 315 16.89 -15.53 -4.11
N GLN A 316 18.17 -15.61 -3.77
CA GLN A 316 19.23 -15.19 -4.66
C GLN A 316 18.91 -15.93 -5.95
N ALA A 317 18.50 -15.17 -6.95
CA ALA A 317 18.46 -15.64 -8.32
C ALA A 317 19.89 -15.99 -8.71
N LYS A 318 20.37 -17.16 -8.27
CA LYS A 318 21.54 -17.77 -8.86
C LYS A 318 21.13 -18.07 -10.30
N PRO A 319 21.85 -17.52 -11.30
CA PRO A 319 21.56 -17.82 -12.68
C PRO A 319 21.61 -19.34 -12.86
N PRO A 320 20.72 -19.93 -13.68
CA PRO A 320 20.83 -21.34 -14.02
C PRO A 320 22.22 -21.54 -14.63
N GLN A 321 23.06 -22.33 -13.95
CA GLN A 321 24.32 -22.79 -14.51
C GLN A 321 23.97 -23.57 -15.77
N ALA A 322 24.47 -23.10 -16.91
CA ALA A 322 24.51 -23.87 -18.13
C ALA A 322 25.24 -25.18 -17.83
N GLY A 323 24.62 -26.29 -18.23
CA GLY A 323 25.01 -27.62 -17.82
C GLY A 323 26.38 -28.04 -18.34
N ASP A 324 27.02 -28.88 -17.53
CA ASP A 324 27.89 -29.94 -18.01
C ASP A 324 27.22 -31.24 -17.58
N ASP A 325 26.63 -31.91 -18.57
CA ASP A 325 25.97 -33.20 -18.48
C ASP A 325 27.03 -34.25 -18.85
N GLU A 326 27.73 -34.80 -17.86
CA GLU A 326 28.52 -36.02 -18.00
C GLU A 326 28.30 -36.90 -16.76
N GLY A 327 28.06 -38.19 -17.03
CA GLY A 327 27.39 -39.12 -16.14
C GLY A 327 28.25 -39.69 -15.02
N ASP A 328 27.56 -40.27 -14.03
CA ASP A 328 27.82 -41.66 -13.62
C ASP A 328 26.75 -42.17 -12.65
N GLU A 329 26.33 -43.41 -12.88
CA GLU A 329 25.48 -44.19 -12.02
C GLU A 329 26.26 -44.68 -10.78
N ALA A 330 25.67 -44.60 -9.58
CA ALA A 330 25.57 -45.72 -8.62
C ALA A 330 25.08 -45.29 -7.22
N GLU A 331 24.01 -45.96 -6.79
CA GLU A 331 23.67 -46.47 -5.46
C GLU A 331 23.90 -45.65 -4.17
N GLY A 332 22.81 -45.46 -3.42
CA GLY A 332 22.89 -45.12 -1.99
C GLY A 332 21.57 -44.59 -1.41
N GLY A 333 20.76 -45.48 -0.86
CA GLY A 333 19.46 -45.17 -0.26
C GLY A 333 19.52 -44.13 0.87
N GLY A 334 18.77 -43.05 0.70
CA GLY A 334 18.45 -42.10 1.75
C GLY A 334 17.12 -41.42 1.43
N ARG A 335 16.11 -41.63 2.28
CA ARG A 335 14.80 -40.96 2.20
C ARG A 335 15.01 -39.44 2.21
N LYS A 336 15.02 -38.82 1.03
CA LYS A 336 14.87 -37.37 0.87
C LYS A 336 13.38 -37.05 1.03
N GLY A 337 13.03 -36.31 2.08
CA GLY A 337 11.71 -35.69 2.19
C GLY A 337 11.45 -34.77 0.99
N PRO A 338 10.18 -34.43 0.70
CA PRO A 338 9.83 -33.65 -0.48
C PRO A 338 10.52 -32.29 -0.39
N LYS A 339 11.36 -31.98 -1.37
CA LYS A 339 11.93 -30.63 -1.53
C LYS A 339 10.79 -29.66 -1.76
N THR A 340 10.77 -28.57 -1.00
CA THR A 340 9.86 -27.42 -1.09
C THR A 340 9.95 -26.63 -2.42
N GLY A 341 10.62 -27.17 -3.46
CA GLY A 341 10.99 -26.46 -4.68
C GLY A 341 10.08 -26.63 -5.89
N ASP A 342 9.25 -27.68 -5.97
CA ASP A 342 8.49 -27.97 -7.21
C ASP A 342 7.30 -27.04 -7.45
N ALA A 343 6.72 -26.47 -6.38
CA ALA A 343 5.57 -25.58 -6.49
C ALA A 343 5.93 -24.16 -6.97
N ASP A 344 7.18 -23.73 -6.83
CA ASP A 344 7.65 -22.40 -7.24
C ASP A 344 8.25 -22.39 -8.65
N ALA A 345 8.74 -23.53 -9.13
CA ALA A 345 9.27 -23.69 -10.48
C ALA A 345 8.18 -23.63 -11.57
N THR A 346 6.94 -24.00 -11.22
CA THR A 346 5.80 -24.09 -12.14
C THR A 346 4.91 -22.83 -12.18
N ARG A 347 5.18 -21.84 -11.31
CA ARG A 347 4.38 -20.60 -11.24
C ARG A 347 4.73 -19.62 -12.36
N VAL A 348 3.70 -18.93 -12.86
CA VAL A 348 3.86 -17.80 -13.78
C VAL A 348 4.69 -16.70 -13.11
N ARG A 349 5.64 -16.15 -13.85
CA ARG A 349 6.53 -15.08 -13.39
C ARG A 349 6.38 -13.82 -14.23
N PHE A 350 6.42 -12.64 -13.59
CA PHE A 350 6.52 -11.34 -14.24
C PHE A 350 7.89 -10.75 -13.97
N HIS A 351 8.73 -10.62 -15.01
CA HIS A 351 10.15 -10.27 -14.91
C HIS A 351 10.89 -11.11 -13.85
N GLY A 352 10.64 -12.43 -13.84
CA GLY A 352 11.26 -13.37 -12.89
C GLY A 352 10.58 -13.45 -11.52
N ILE A 353 9.66 -12.54 -11.21
CA ILE A 353 8.95 -12.50 -9.93
C ILE A 353 7.78 -13.49 -9.94
N PRO A 354 7.74 -14.48 -9.03
CA PRO A 354 6.63 -15.43 -8.97
C PRO A 354 5.33 -14.73 -8.58
N ILE A 355 4.25 -15.03 -9.31
CA ILE A 355 2.93 -14.49 -9.02
C ILE A 355 2.19 -15.47 -8.10
N TYR A 356 2.03 -15.09 -6.83
CA TYR A 356 1.20 -15.84 -5.87
C TYR A 356 -0.27 -15.43 -5.91
N SER A 357 -0.54 -14.17 -6.25
CA SER A 357 -1.88 -13.59 -6.22
C SER A 357 -2.81 -14.12 -7.31
N LYS A 358 -4.10 -14.22 -6.97
CA LYS A 358 -5.22 -14.40 -7.91
C LYS A 358 -6.00 -13.10 -8.13
N ARG A 359 -5.57 -11.97 -7.56
CA ARG A 359 -6.29 -10.68 -7.47
C ARG A 359 -5.31 -9.52 -7.61
N LEU A 360 -4.93 -9.21 -8.85
CA LEU A 360 -3.77 -8.36 -9.11
C LEU A 360 -3.97 -7.32 -10.21
N THR A 361 -3.24 -6.22 -10.11
CA THR A 361 -3.16 -5.21 -11.16
C THR A 361 -1.72 -5.02 -11.62
N PHE A 362 -1.50 -4.97 -12.93
CA PHE A 362 -0.26 -4.46 -13.50
C PHE A 362 -0.40 -2.97 -13.74
N ALA A 363 0.37 -2.16 -13.03
CA ALA A 363 0.42 -0.71 -13.18
C ALA A 363 1.75 -0.32 -13.84
N GLN A 364 1.71 0.19 -15.07
CA GLN A 364 2.91 0.43 -15.88
C GLN A 364 3.04 1.87 -16.36
N ASP A 365 4.24 2.41 -16.21
CA ASP A 365 4.59 3.76 -16.65
C ASP A 365 4.53 3.89 -18.18
N VAL A 366 3.96 4.99 -18.66
CA VAL A 366 3.95 5.44 -20.08
C VAL A 366 4.43 6.87 -20.23
N SER A 367 5.14 7.39 -19.23
CA SER A 367 5.77 8.71 -19.24
C SER A 367 6.85 8.82 -20.33
N GLY A 368 7.31 10.05 -20.55
CA GLY A 368 8.16 10.37 -21.71
C GLY A 368 9.43 9.53 -21.82
N GLY A 369 10.07 9.18 -20.70
CA GLY A 369 11.33 8.43 -20.73
C GLY A 369 11.17 6.93 -20.98
N MET A 370 9.93 6.41 -21.02
CA MET A 370 9.64 5.05 -21.48
C MET A 370 9.92 4.83 -22.97
N ASN A 371 10.07 5.88 -23.77
CA ASN A 371 10.53 5.79 -25.16
C ASN A 371 12.04 5.58 -25.28
N ASN A 372 12.81 5.83 -24.22
CA ASN A 372 14.25 5.64 -24.25
C ASN A 372 14.58 4.13 -24.32
N PRO A 373 15.74 3.76 -24.89
CA PRO A 373 16.25 2.40 -24.84
C PRO A 373 16.30 1.85 -23.39
N LEU A 374 16.00 0.56 -23.22
CA LEU A 374 16.14 -0.12 -21.93
C LEU A 374 17.61 -0.19 -21.49
N ASP A 375 18.49 -0.35 -22.46
CA ASP A 375 19.94 -0.32 -22.31
C ASP A 375 20.50 0.75 -23.23
N SER A 376 21.07 1.81 -22.65
CA SER A 376 21.61 2.92 -23.43
C SER A 376 22.88 2.55 -24.19
N ASP A 377 23.56 1.49 -23.77
CA ASP A 377 24.86 1.09 -24.32
C ASP A 377 24.70 0.06 -25.45
N ASP A 378 23.48 -0.44 -25.66
CA ASP A 378 23.13 -1.42 -26.69
C ASP A 378 22.22 -0.77 -27.73
N ALA A 379 22.76 -0.57 -28.94
CA ALA A 379 22.06 0.11 -30.03
C ALA A 379 20.80 -0.63 -30.52
N ASP A 380 20.73 -1.95 -30.31
CA ASP A 380 19.58 -2.78 -30.67
C ASP A 380 18.60 -2.96 -29.51
N SER A 381 18.86 -2.31 -28.37
CA SER A 381 18.01 -2.40 -27.19
C SER A 381 16.60 -1.86 -27.48
N PRO A 382 15.54 -2.64 -27.17
CA PRO A 382 14.19 -2.14 -27.31
C PRO A 382 13.97 -0.95 -26.37
N SER A 383 13.00 -0.10 -26.70
CA SER A 383 12.56 0.91 -25.72
C SER A 383 11.99 0.22 -24.47
N LYS A 384 12.09 0.89 -23.33
CA LYS A 384 11.50 0.43 -22.06
C LYS A 384 10.01 0.10 -22.21
N MET A 385 9.28 0.92 -22.98
CA MET A 385 7.89 0.68 -23.35
C MET A 385 7.69 -0.64 -24.10
N VAL A 386 8.50 -0.90 -25.14
CA VAL A 386 8.39 -2.15 -25.92
C VAL A 386 8.71 -3.36 -25.05
N PHE A 387 9.76 -3.27 -24.24
CA PHE A 387 10.14 -4.30 -23.28
C PHE A 387 9.00 -4.62 -22.29
N SER A 388 8.47 -3.58 -21.62
CA SER A 388 7.38 -3.68 -20.65
C SER A 388 6.11 -4.30 -21.24
N LYS A 389 5.71 -3.85 -22.44
CA LYS A 389 4.50 -4.37 -23.13
C LYS A 389 4.65 -5.82 -23.55
N ARG A 390 5.83 -6.23 -24.06
CA ARG A 390 6.08 -7.62 -24.48
C ARG A 390 5.92 -8.57 -23.30
N GLU A 391 6.53 -8.23 -22.16
CA GLU A 391 6.43 -9.05 -20.96
C GLU A 391 4.98 -9.11 -20.44
N LEU A 392 4.30 -7.97 -20.39
CA LEU A 392 2.92 -7.93 -19.91
C LEU A 392 1.98 -8.80 -20.76
N ILE A 393 2.10 -8.74 -22.09
CA ILE A 393 1.33 -9.60 -23.00
C ILE A 393 1.64 -11.08 -22.75
N ARG A 394 2.92 -11.42 -22.56
CA ARG A 394 3.35 -12.80 -22.27
C ARG A 394 2.71 -13.31 -20.97
N VAL A 395 2.79 -12.54 -19.90
CA VAL A 395 2.26 -12.93 -18.59
C VAL A 395 0.74 -13.03 -18.59
N LEU A 396 0.03 -12.08 -19.20
CA LEU A 396 -1.43 -12.17 -19.35
C LEU A 396 -1.87 -13.41 -20.13
N GLY A 397 -1.05 -13.88 -21.07
CA GLY A 397 -1.27 -15.13 -21.81
C GLY A 397 -1.04 -16.40 -20.99
N GLN A 398 -0.23 -16.34 -19.93
CA GLN A 398 0.12 -17.50 -19.09
C GLN A 398 -0.70 -17.60 -17.80
N LEU A 399 -1.19 -16.48 -17.26
CA LEU A 399 -2.01 -16.48 -16.06
C LEU A 399 -3.30 -17.29 -16.27
N ASP A 400 -3.67 -18.05 -15.24
CA ASP A 400 -4.90 -18.86 -15.22
C ASP A 400 -6.16 -18.01 -15.45
N GLY A 401 -7.21 -18.63 -15.98
CA GLY A 401 -8.46 -17.93 -16.27
C GLY A 401 -9.28 -17.51 -15.04
N ASP A 402 -9.04 -18.14 -13.89
CA ASP A 402 -9.69 -17.83 -12.60
C ASP A 402 -9.08 -16.60 -11.90
N VAL A 403 -7.93 -16.11 -12.37
CA VAL A 403 -7.32 -14.87 -11.89
C VAL A 403 -8.24 -13.68 -12.21
N MET A 404 -8.44 -12.83 -11.21
CA MET A 404 -9.02 -11.51 -11.33
C MET A 404 -7.88 -10.51 -11.56
N GLY A 405 -7.84 -9.90 -12.74
CA GLY A 405 -6.74 -9.07 -13.20
C GLY A 405 -7.18 -7.77 -13.85
N ASN A 406 -6.37 -6.72 -13.69
CA ASN A 406 -6.52 -5.48 -14.46
C ASN A 406 -5.15 -4.95 -14.91
N VAL A 407 -5.18 -4.05 -15.89
CA VAL A 407 -4.00 -3.33 -16.39
C VAL A 407 -4.29 -1.83 -16.34
N VAL A 408 -3.39 -1.10 -15.69
CA VAL A 408 -3.41 0.36 -15.61
C VAL A 408 -2.11 0.87 -16.20
N PHE A 409 -2.21 1.81 -17.11
CA PHE A 409 -1.04 2.57 -17.57
C PHE A 409 -1.09 3.98 -17.00
N PHE A 410 0.05 4.56 -16.68
CA PHE A 410 0.07 5.89 -16.06
C PHE A 410 1.14 6.80 -16.61
N SER A 411 0.80 8.07 -16.66
CA SER A 411 1.71 9.19 -16.81
C SER A 411 1.21 10.31 -15.89
N THR A 412 0.87 11.49 -16.42
CA THR A 412 0.19 12.56 -15.69
C THR A 412 -1.22 12.14 -15.27
N GLU A 413 -1.87 11.41 -16.18
CA GLU A 413 -3.16 10.75 -15.98
C GLU A 413 -2.95 9.23 -15.96
N TYR A 414 -3.94 8.48 -15.50
CA TYR A 414 -3.95 7.02 -15.62
C TYR A 414 -5.04 6.54 -16.57
N TYR A 415 -4.71 5.50 -17.33
CA TYR A 415 -5.53 4.89 -18.37
C TYR A 415 -5.82 3.44 -17.97
N ARG A 416 -7.06 3.00 -18.13
CA ARG A 416 -7.52 1.72 -17.61
C ARG A 416 -8.63 1.13 -18.47
N VAL A 417 -8.79 -0.19 -18.37
CA VAL A 417 -9.87 -0.92 -19.06
C VAL A 417 -11.17 -0.93 -18.26
N ALA A 418 -11.07 -0.97 -16.94
CA ALA A 418 -12.17 -0.98 -15.98
C ALA A 418 -11.71 -0.34 -14.66
N ASP A 419 -12.69 0.09 -13.85
CA ASP A 419 -12.47 0.60 -12.49
C ASP A 419 -12.14 -0.51 -11.48
N GLU A 420 -12.57 -1.75 -11.77
CA GLU A 420 -12.43 -2.93 -10.91
C GLU A 420 -11.68 -4.07 -11.65
N LEU A 421 -11.22 -5.07 -10.90
CA LEU A 421 -10.59 -6.28 -11.41
C LEU A 421 -11.54 -7.06 -12.32
N LEU A 422 -10.99 -7.64 -13.39
CA LEU A 422 -11.74 -8.41 -14.37
C LEU A 422 -11.34 -9.89 -14.36
N PRO A 423 -12.29 -10.83 -14.50
CA PRO A 423 -11.94 -12.25 -14.63
C PRO A 423 -11.18 -12.48 -15.95
N LEU A 424 -9.93 -12.93 -15.86
CA LEU A 424 -9.05 -13.08 -17.02
C LEU A 424 -9.63 -14.04 -18.07
N LYS A 425 -10.36 -15.08 -17.66
CA LYS A 425 -11.08 -15.98 -18.58
C LYS A 425 -11.91 -15.26 -19.64
N ARG A 426 -12.45 -14.07 -19.34
CA ARG A 426 -13.28 -13.27 -20.27
C ARG A 426 -12.58 -12.00 -20.76
N ALA A 427 -11.72 -11.40 -19.95
CA ALA A 427 -11.14 -10.09 -20.24
C ALA A 427 -9.75 -10.15 -20.89
N ARG A 428 -9.11 -11.32 -20.98
CA ARG A 428 -7.71 -11.45 -21.45
C ARG A 428 -7.47 -10.76 -22.80
N ASP A 429 -8.28 -11.05 -23.80
CA ASP A 429 -8.08 -10.47 -25.14
C ASP A 429 -8.23 -8.94 -25.13
N LYS A 430 -9.22 -8.43 -24.40
CA LYS A 430 -9.43 -6.98 -24.22
C LYS A 430 -8.25 -6.31 -23.52
N LEU A 431 -7.70 -6.94 -22.47
CA LEU A 431 -6.51 -6.43 -21.77
C LEU A 431 -5.28 -6.46 -22.68
N VAL A 432 -5.07 -7.53 -23.43
CA VAL A 432 -3.96 -7.65 -24.38
C VAL A 432 -4.06 -6.61 -25.49
N GLU A 433 -5.25 -6.38 -26.04
CA GLU A 433 -5.50 -5.32 -27.03
C GLU A 433 -5.23 -3.93 -26.46
N PHE A 434 -5.71 -3.67 -25.24
CA PHE A 434 -5.44 -2.43 -24.53
C PHE A 434 -3.93 -2.18 -24.34
N VAL A 435 -3.18 -3.21 -23.93
CA VAL A 435 -1.71 -3.16 -23.82
C VAL A 435 -1.08 -2.85 -25.18
N ARG A 436 -1.48 -3.55 -26.25
CA ARG A 436 -0.96 -3.32 -27.61
C ARG A 436 -1.20 -1.88 -28.08
N ALA A 437 -2.36 -1.31 -27.77
CA ALA A 437 -2.74 0.04 -28.17
C ALA A 437 -1.97 1.14 -27.42
N GLN A 438 -1.46 0.87 -26.21
CA GLN A 438 -0.80 1.90 -25.40
C GLN A 438 0.50 2.42 -26.01
N GLN A 439 0.69 3.72 -25.87
CA GLN A 439 1.87 4.47 -26.32
C GLN A 439 2.16 5.59 -25.32
N THR A 440 3.38 6.11 -25.34
CA THR A 440 3.70 7.33 -24.59
C THR A 440 2.86 8.50 -25.12
N PRO A 441 2.27 9.35 -24.25
CA PRO A 441 1.50 10.49 -24.70
C PRO A 441 2.34 11.44 -25.56
N LYS A 442 1.82 11.81 -26.74
CA LYS A 442 2.52 12.69 -27.69
C LYS A 442 2.80 14.06 -27.07
N LYS A 443 3.95 14.66 -27.43
CA LYS A 443 4.25 16.08 -27.18
C LYS A 443 3.21 16.96 -27.86
N VAL A 444 2.41 17.68 -27.06
CA VAL A 444 1.44 18.66 -27.57
C VAL A 444 2.04 20.06 -27.38
N GLY A 445 2.26 20.79 -28.49
CA GLY A 445 2.64 22.20 -28.48
C GLY A 445 4.10 22.53 -28.13
N LYS A 446 4.44 23.84 -28.22
CA LYS A 446 5.79 24.38 -27.95
C LYS A 446 6.19 24.38 -26.46
N GLN A 447 5.26 24.12 -25.55
CA GLN A 447 5.46 24.15 -24.09
C GLN A 447 5.74 22.75 -23.46
N GLY A 448 5.80 21.69 -24.28
CA GLY A 448 6.10 20.31 -23.84
C GLY A 448 4.86 19.51 -23.43
N SER A 449 4.94 18.17 -23.46
CA SER A 449 3.83 17.30 -23.01
C SER A 449 3.66 17.38 -21.49
N HIS A 450 2.73 18.22 -21.03
CA HIS A 450 2.19 18.12 -19.66
C HIS A 450 1.63 16.73 -19.36
N LYS A 451 1.33 15.92 -20.41
CA LYS A 451 0.79 14.56 -20.36
C LYS A 451 1.82 13.44 -20.18
N GLY A 452 3.12 13.74 -20.26
CA GLY A 452 4.19 12.74 -20.20
C GLY A 452 4.92 12.68 -18.85
N ARG A 453 4.32 13.23 -17.79
CA ARG A 453 4.86 13.27 -16.43
C ARG A 453 4.50 11.98 -15.69
N SER A 454 5.03 11.75 -14.49
CA SER A 454 4.87 10.52 -13.72
C SER A 454 4.12 10.82 -12.43
N ASN A 455 2.83 10.50 -12.40
CA ASN A 455 1.94 10.64 -11.26
C ASN A 455 1.75 9.29 -10.55
N LEU A 456 2.66 8.98 -9.62
CA LEU A 456 2.68 7.68 -8.94
C LEU A 456 1.58 7.57 -7.88
N TYR A 457 1.36 8.62 -7.06
CA TYR A 457 0.48 8.54 -5.90
C TYR A 457 -0.96 8.29 -6.34
N ASP A 458 -1.48 9.11 -7.26
CA ASP A 458 -2.88 9.01 -7.69
C ASP A 458 -3.15 7.70 -8.42
N THR A 459 -2.14 7.18 -9.13
CA THR A 459 -2.22 5.87 -9.79
C THR A 459 -2.29 4.74 -8.76
N LEU A 460 -1.41 4.74 -7.75
CA LEU A 460 -1.45 3.72 -6.70
C LEU A 460 -2.75 3.81 -5.90
N ALA A 461 -3.17 5.03 -5.53
CA ALA A 461 -4.40 5.26 -4.81
C ALA A 461 -5.62 4.78 -5.60
N PHE A 462 -5.64 4.97 -6.92
CA PHE A 462 -6.64 4.41 -7.81
C PHE A 462 -6.60 2.86 -7.80
N CYS A 463 -5.44 2.25 -8.06
CA CYS A 463 -5.31 0.80 -8.13
C CYS A 463 -5.72 0.10 -6.82
N MET A 464 -5.44 0.72 -5.67
CA MET A 464 -5.76 0.16 -4.36
C MET A 464 -7.25 0.25 -3.98
N GLN A 465 -8.07 1.03 -4.71
CA GLN A 465 -9.49 1.20 -4.39
C GLN A 465 -10.34 -0.05 -4.63
N ASP A 466 -9.92 -0.93 -5.54
CA ASP A 466 -10.62 -2.17 -5.79
C ASP A 466 -10.65 -3.02 -4.50
N PRO A 467 -11.83 -3.37 -3.96
CA PRO A 467 -11.93 -4.01 -2.65
C PRO A 467 -11.39 -5.44 -2.63
N GLU A 468 -11.22 -6.08 -3.80
CA GLU A 468 -10.70 -7.43 -3.93
C GLU A 468 -9.19 -7.48 -4.24
N ILE A 469 -8.57 -6.38 -4.69
CA ILE A 469 -7.13 -6.39 -5.00
C ILE A 469 -6.28 -6.69 -3.77
N ASP A 470 -5.22 -7.49 -3.97
CA ASP A 470 -4.20 -7.76 -2.96
C ASP A 470 -2.76 -7.50 -3.44
N THR A 471 -2.54 -7.40 -4.76
CA THR A 471 -1.19 -7.26 -5.33
C THR A 471 -1.17 -6.26 -6.48
N ILE A 472 -0.17 -5.39 -6.48
CA ILE A 472 0.16 -4.51 -7.61
C ILE A 472 1.59 -4.81 -8.06
N PHE A 473 1.78 -5.06 -9.35
CA PHE A 473 3.09 -5.00 -9.99
C PHE A 473 3.25 -3.62 -10.62
N PHE A 474 4.07 -2.78 -9.99
CA PHE A 474 4.27 -1.38 -10.31
C PHE A 474 5.58 -1.17 -11.06
N LEU A 475 5.51 -0.98 -12.37
CA LEU A 475 6.68 -0.77 -13.23
C LEU A 475 6.84 0.72 -13.53
N SER A 476 7.99 1.29 -13.16
CA SER A 476 8.27 2.73 -13.29
C SER A 476 9.70 3.01 -13.73
N GLU A 477 9.92 4.13 -14.41
CA GLU A 477 11.28 4.64 -14.65
C GLU A 477 11.92 5.23 -13.37
N GLY A 478 11.12 5.64 -12.38
CA GLY A 478 11.64 6.17 -11.13
C GLY A 478 10.58 6.82 -10.24
N GLY A 479 10.97 7.89 -9.55
CA GLY A 479 10.10 8.63 -8.63
C GLY A 479 9.11 9.57 -9.33
N PRO A 480 8.14 10.13 -8.58
CA PRO A 480 7.13 11.01 -9.12
C PRO A 480 7.70 12.38 -9.51
N ASN A 481 7.05 13.02 -10.46
CA ASN A 481 7.29 14.42 -10.82
C ASN A 481 5.99 15.22 -10.95
N GLU A 482 4.84 14.61 -10.60
CA GLU A 482 3.51 15.20 -10.61
C GLU A 482 2.60 14.40 -9.64
N GLY A 483 1.44 14.94 -9.28
CA GLY A 483 0.44 14.26 -8.46
C GLY A 483 -0.07 15.11 -7.29
N ARG A 484 -0.71 14.46 -6.32
CA ARG A 484 -1.10 15.08 -5.04
C ARG A 484 0.07 15.26 -4.09
N PHE A 485 0.96 14.28 -4.05
CA PHE A 485 2.16 14.24 -3.22
C PHE A 485 3.34 13.78 -4.08
N MET A 486 4.44 14.52 -4.03
CA MET A 486 5.64 14.27 -4.84
C MET A 486 6.87 14.02 -3.97
N ARG A 487 7.00 14.74 -2.85
CA ARG A 487 8.11 14.55 -1.91
C ARG A 487 7.96 13.24 -1.17
N GLN A 488 9.08 12.52 -1.07
CA GLN A 488 9.16 11.15 -0.54
C GLN A 488 8.49 11.02 0.83
N THR A 489 8.81 11.89 1.79
CA THR A 489 8.23 11.83 3.15
C THR A 489 6.71 11.94 3.15
N ARG A 490 6.14 12.92 2.44
CA ARG A 490 4.69 13.11 2.35
C ARG A 490 4.04 11.95 1.60
N PHE A 491 4.61 11.57 0.46
CA PHE A 491 4.13 10.44 -0.34
C PHE A 491 4.01 9.16 0.50
N MET A 492 5.08 8.78 1.20
CA MET A 492 5.10 7.53 1.98
C MET A 492 4.15 7.59 3.16
N ARG A 493 4.09 8.73 3.88
CA ARG A 493 3.11 8.95 4.95
C ARG A 493 1.69 8.71 4.44
N HIS A 494 1.30 9.36 3.35
CA HIS A 494 -0.06 9.23 2.82
C HIS A 494 -0.34 7.84 2.22
N LEU A 495 0.66 7.18 1.64
CA LEU A 495 0.53 5.82 1.13
C LEU A 495 0.38 4.80 2.27
N ASP A 496 1.13 4.93 3.36
CA ASP A 496 1.01 4.11 4.56
C ASP A 496 -0.42 4.18 5.13
N LYS A 497 -0.91 5.42 5.31
CA LYS A 497 -2.24 5.67 5.85
C LYS A 497 -3.34 5.09 4.96
N LEU A 498 -3.17 5.15 3.64
CA LEU A 498 -4.08 4.50 2.71
C LEU A 498 -3.97 2.96 2.83
N ASN A 499 -2.76 2.41 2.76
CA ASN A 499 -2.53 0.97 2.72
C ASN A 499 -2.85 0.26 4.05
N ARG A 500 -2.93 0.99 5.17
CA ARG A 500 -3.47 0.48 6.44
C ARG A 500 -4.79 -0.28 6.26
N TYR A 501 -5.65 0.22 5.38
CA TYR A 501 -6.94 -0.39 5.08
C TYR A 501 -6.90 -1.29 3.86
N GLN A 502 -6.19 -0.86 2.81
CA GLN A 502 -6.20 -1.56 1.53
C GLN A 502 -5.41 -2.87 1.59
N ARG A 503 -4.33 -2.93 2.40
CA ARG A 503 -3.49 -4.12 2.63
C ARG A 503 -3.02 -4.77 1.32
N VAL A 504 -2.60 -3.93 0.38
CA VAL A 504 -2.14 -4.34 -0.96
C VAL A 504 -0.62 -4.39 -0.96
N GLN A 505 -0.05 -5.48 -1.46
CA GLN A 505 1.39 -5.60 -1.71
C GLN A 505 1.76 -4.92 -3.02
N VAL A 506 2.73 -4.00 -2.99
CA VAL A 506 3.21 -3.31 -4.20
C VAL A 506 4.62 -3.78 -4.53
N HIS A 507 4.76 -4.68 -5.50
CA HIS A 507 6.06 -5.02 -6.05
C HIS A 507 6.49 -3.92 -7.03
N CYS A 508 7.64 -3.30 -6.78
CA CYS A 508 8.14 -2.23 -7.64
C CYS A 508 9.25 -2.73 -8.56
N LEU A 509 9.12 -2.43 -9.86
CA LEU A 509 10.05 -2.82 -10.90
C LEU A 509 10.60 -1.55 -11.55
N GLN A 510 11.91 -1.35 -11.46
CA GLN A 510 12.55 -0.17 -12.03
C GLN A 510 13.17 -0.45 -13.39
N VAL A 511 12.74 0.28 -14.42
CA VAL A 511 13.28 0.16 -15.79
C VAL A 511 14.30 1.26 -16.12
N SER A 512 15.06 1.73 -15.13
CA SER A 512 16.09 2.76 -15.28
C SER A 512 17.23 2.58 -14.27
N ASN A 513 18.31 3.34 -14.44
CA ASN A 513 19.43 3.38 -13.49
C ASN A 513 19.36 4.55 -12.49
N SER A 514 18.19 5.17 -12.32
CA SER A 514 18.02 6.30 -11.41
C SER A 514 18.17 5.87 -9.95
N LYS A 515 19.22 6.33 -9.26
CA LYS A 515 19.43 6.08 -7.81
C LYS A 515 18.32 6.68 -6.95
N GLY A 516 17.84 7.88 -7.31
CA GLY A 516 16.72 8.52 -6.64
C GLY A 516 15.42 7.74 -6.83
N GLY A 517 15.17 7.28 -8.06
CA GLY A 517 14.06 6.37 -8.37
C GLY A 517 14.13 5.07 -7.56
N ALA A 518 15.32 4.48 -7.45
CA ALA A 518 15.53 3.22 -6.75
C ALA A 518 15.18 3.33 -5.27
N ARG A 519 15.64 4.40 -4.62
CA ARG A 519 15.29 4.69 -3.22
C ARG A 519 13.78 4.81 -3.04
N PHE A 520 13.14 5.56 -3.92
CA PHE A 520 11.69 5.81 -3.84
C PHE A 520 10.89 4.52 -4.03
N LEU A 521 11.15 3.79 -5.11
CA LEU A 521 10.45 2.55 -5.43
C LEU A 521 10.70 1.44 -4.41
N LYS A 522 11.93 1.38 -3.85
CA LYS A 522 12.25 0.45 -2.76
C LYS A 522 11.39 0.72 -1.52
N GLU A 523 11.30 1.97 -1.09
CA GLU A 523 10.50 2.32 0.09
C GLU A 523 9.00 2.06 -0.11
N ILE A 524 8.44 2.29 -1.32
CA ILE A 524 7.06 1.89 -1.63
C ILE A 524 6.88 0.38 -1.39
N SER A 525 7.81 -0.42 -1.93
CA SER A 525 7.68 -1.88 -1.84
C SER A 525 7.81 -2.38 -0.41
N GLU A 526 8.75 -1.84 0.38
CA GLU A 526 8.94 -2.22 1.78
C GLU A 526 7.73 -1.81 2.63
N LEU A 527 7.23 -0.59 2.45
CA LEU A 527 6.07 -0.05 3.16
C LEU A 527 4.80 -0.89 2.95
N THR A 528 4.67 -1.48 1.77
CA THR A 528 3.49 -2.25 1.37
C THR A 528 3.66 -3.76 1.54
N GLY A 529 4.80 -4.23 2.03
CA GLY A 529 5.13 -5.65 2.13
C GLY A 529 5.37 -6.33 0.78
N GLY A 530 5.63 -5.54 -0.26
CA GLY A 530 6.08 -6.00 -1.58
C GLY A 530 7.60 -6.17 -1.65
N ARG A 531 8.12 -6.23 -2.88
CA ARG A 531 9.57 -6.39 -3.17
C ARG A 531 9.98 -5.44 -4.28
N TYR A 532 11.22 -4.94 -4.20
CA TYR A 532 11.82 -4.08 -5.22
C TYR A 532 12.77 -4.87 -6.11
N TYR A 533 12.71 -4.59 -7.41
CA TYR A 533 13.54 -5.19 -8.44
C TYR A 533 14.13 -4.07 -9.29
N ASP A 534 15.47 -3.99 -9.30
CA ASP A 534 16.20 -3.04 -10.13
C ASP A 534 16.32 -3.51 -11.59
N LEU A 535 16.92 -2.66 -12.42
CA LEU A 535 17.08 -2.93 -13.85
C LEU A 535 17.92 -4.20 -14.09
N ASP A 536 18.93 -4.45 -13.28
CA ASP A 536 19.83 -5.60 -13.45
C ASP A 536 19.10 -6.91 -13.14
N ALA A 537 18.34 -6.97 -12.05
CA ALA A 537 17.48 -8.10 -11.73
C ALA A 537 16.43 -8.36 -12.83
N ILE A 538 15.84 -7.30 -13.37
CA ILE A 538 14.87 -7.38 -14.47
C ILE A 538 15.52 -7.88 -15.75
N LYS A 539 16.72 -7.42 -16.11
CA LYS A 539 17.46 -7.88 -17.28
C LYS A 539 17.90 -9.35 -17.13
N ALA A 540 18.33 -9.75 -15.93
CA ALA A 540 18.74 -11.14 -15.66
C ALA A 540 17.59 -12.15 -15.87
N ALA A 541 16.34 -11.74 -15.65
CA ALA A 541 15.16 -12.56 -15.95
C ALA A 541 14.86 -12.71 -17.45
N HIS A 542 15.55 -11.96 -18.32
CA HIS A 542 15.38 -11.91 -19.77
C HIS A 542 16.73 -12.14 -20.49
N PRO A 543 17.29 -13.36 -20.45
CA PRO A 543 18.56 -13.63 -21.10
C PRO A 543 18.51 -13.27 -22.59
N LYS A 544 19.56 -12.59 -23.08
CA LYS A 544 19.70 -12.25 -24.50
C LYS A 544 19.62 -13.54 -25.32
N LYS A 545 18.70 -13.57 -26.27
CA LYS A 545 18.57 -14.68 -27.24
C LYS A 545 19.66 -14.62 -28.28
#